data_AF-A0A932SVP2-F1
#
_entry.id   AF-A0A932SVP2-F1
#
_cell.length_a   1.000
_cell.length_b   1.000
_cell.length_c   1.000
_cell.angle_alpha   90.00
_cell.angle_beta   90.00
_cell.angle_gamma   90.00
#
_symmetry.space_group_name_H-M   'P 1'
#
loop_
_entity.id
_entity.type
_entity.pdbx_description
1 polymer ?
#
loop_
_entity_poly.entity_id
_entity_poly.type
_entity_poly.pdbx_seq_one_letter_code
_entity_poly.pdbx_strand_id
1 'polypeptide(L)'
;RKLPVLGFCLGIVAFSSIGLPGLNGFPGEVLSIMGMFATNRLYAILGLTGIILGAWYTLWLVQRTFFGRLREPVAERHGHGEHAAPADLNFREMAALAPILVLIFWIGLYPDYFTSRMQPSVDHVVKTLSRAHPAAVAAREKAVDQIAVNTEQRPSAVASKD
;
A
#
# COMPACT_ATOMS: atom_id res chain seq x y z
N ARG A 1 6.17 1.83 32.35
CA ARG A 1 6.31 1.24 30.99
C ARG A 1 6.45 -0.26 31.17
N LYS A 2 5.48 -1.08 30.75
CA LYS A 2 5.49 -2.52 31.07
C LYS A 2 6.02 -3.43 29.94
N LEU A 3 6.36 -2.91 28.75
CA LEU A 3 6.75 -3.71 27.57
C LEU A 3 7.79 -3.00 26.65
N PRO A 4 9.02 -2.72 27.10
CA PRO A 4 10.01 -1.98 26.32
C PRO A 4 10.45 -2.70 25.02
N VAL A 5 10.60 -4.01 25.05
CA VAL A 5 11.14 -4.77 23.89
C VAL A 5 10.08 -4.95 22.82
N LEU A 6 8.85 -5.31 23.22
CA LEU A 6 7.71 -5.36 22.31
C LEU A 6 7.46 -4.01 21.62
N GLY A 7 7.57 -2.91 22.38
CA GLY A 7 7.44 -1.55 21.84
C GLY A 7 8.49 -1.21 20.79
N PHE A 8 9.74 -1.62 21.02
CA PHE A 8 10.81 -1.42 20.04
C PHE A 8 10.58 -2.22 18.75
N CYS A 9 10.24 -3.51 18.87
CA CYS A 9 9.95 -4.35 17.71
C CYS A 9 8.75 -3.86 16.91
N LEU A 10 7.65 -3.47 17.58
CA LEU A 10 6.49 -2.89 16.90
C LEU A 10 6.85 -1.57 16.23
N GLY A 11 7.70 -0.75 16.86
CA GLY A 11 8.22 0.48 16.25
C GLY A 11 8.95 0.22 14.94
N ILE A 12 9.86 -0.75 14.90
CA ILE A 12 10.57 -1.14 13.66
C ILE A 12 9.58 -1.60 12.58
N VAL A 13 8.64 -2.47 12.94
CA VAL A 13 7.63 -2.98 11.99
C VAL A 13 6.73 -1.87 11.48
N ALA A 14 6.32 -0.94 12.36
CA ALA A 14 5.55 0.23 11.98
C ALA A 14 6.31 1.14 11.02
N PHE A 15 7.61 1.41 11.28
CA PHE A 15 8.45 2.17 10.36
C PHE A 15 8.64 1.44 9.02
N SER A 16 8.73 0.12 9.04
CA SER A 16 8.79 -0.69 7.81
C SER A 16 7.51 -0.53 6.98
N SER A 17 6.36 -0.43 7.64
CA SER A 17 5.06 -0.27 6.99
C SER A 17 4.84 1.13 6.40
N ILE A 18 5.54 2.15 6.90
CA ILE A 18 5.44 3.54 6.43
C ILE A 18 6.52 3.84 5.36
N GLY A 19 7.36 2.86 5.03
CA GLY A 19 8.39 3.04 4.01
C GLY A 19 9.53 3.95 4.47
N LEU A 20 10.01 3.83 5.71
CA LEU A 20 11.23 4.55 6.12
C LEU A 20 12.44 4.07 5.28
N PRO A 21 13.31 4.98 4.80
CA PRO A 21 14.45 4.60 3.98
C PRO A 21 15.36 3.57 4.70
N GLY A 22 15.67 2.49 4.01
CA GLY A 22 16.45 1.37 4.56
C GLY A 22 15.61 0.21 5.12
N LEU A 23 14.28 0.31 5.10
CA LEU A 23 13.36 -0.79 5.39
C LEU A 23 12.64 -1.27 4.11
N ASN A 24 12.05 -2.46 4.14
CA ASN A 24 11.51 -3.13 2.96
C ASN A 24 10.40 -2.36 2.22
N GLY A 25 9.67 -1.46 2.88
CA GLY A 25 8.53 -0.76 2.29
C GLY A 25 8.93 0.39 1.36
N PHE A 26 10.08 1.02 1.62
CA PHE A 26 10.50 2.23 0.91
C PHE A 26 10.73 2.00 -0.61
N PRO A 27 11.45 0.96 -1.05
CA PRO A 27 11.69 0.72 -2.48
C PRO A 27 10.38 0.52 -3.27
N GLY A 28 9.38 -0.13 -2.66
CA GLY A 28 8.09 -0.37 -3.29
C GLY A 28 7.27 0.90 -3.48
N GLU A 29 7.23 1.77 -2.47
CA GLU A 29 6.51 3.05 -2.54
C GLU A 29 7.15 4.01 -3.55
N VAL A 30 8.49 4.13 -3.53
CA VAL A 30 9.22 4.99 -4.47
C VAL A 30 9.03 4.52 -5.91
N LEU A 31 9.14 3.21 -6.16
CA LEU A 31 8.94 2.64 -7.50
C LEU A 31 7.50 2.85 -7.99
N SER A 32 6.52 2.72 -7.10
CA SER A 32 5.10 2.95 -7.41
C SER A 32 4.83 4.40 -7.79
N ILE A 33 5.38 5.37 -7.04
CA ILE A 33 5.24 6.80 -7.33
C ILE A 33 5.96 7.16 -8.63
N MET A 34 7.18 6.65 -8.87
CA MET A 34 7.88 6.86 -10.14
C MET A 34 7.08 6.32 -11.34
N GLY A 35 6.48 5.13 -11.22
CA GLY A 35 5.64 4.55 -12.26
C GLY A 35 4.37 5.37 -12.53
N MET A 36 3.72 5.86 -11.48
CA MET A 36 2.56 6.75 -11.61
C MET A 36 2.94 8.09 -12.24
N PHE A 37 4.07 8.68 -11.84
CA PHE A 37 4.53 9.97 -12.36
C PHE A 37 4.84 9.90 -13.86
N ALA A 38 5.35 8.76 -14.34
CA ALA A 38 5.59 8.52 -15.76
C ALA A 38 4.28 8.41 -16.59
N THR A 39 3.17 7.99 -15.97
CA THR A 39 1.89 7.83 -16.67
C THR A 39 0.99 9.07 -16.54
N ASN A 40 0.73 9.53 -15.31
CA ASN A 40 -0.10 10.70 -15.04
C ASN A 40 0.23 11.31 -13.66
N ARG A 41 0.62 12.58 -13.68
CA ARG A 41 1.00 13.34 -12.48
C ARG A 41 -0.13 13.46 -11.46
N LEU A 42 -1.40 13.51 -11.88
CA LEU A 42 -2.54 13.61 -10.95
C LEU A 42 -2.67 12.35 -10.08
N TYR A 43 -2.50 11.17 -10.67
CA TYR A 43 -2.53 9.92 -9.91
C TYR A 43 -1.33 9.80 -8.97
N ALA A 44 -0.16 10.29 -9.37
CA ALA A 44 1.01 10.33 -8.50
C ALA A 44 0.78 11.22 -7.26
N ILE A 45 0.15 12.39 -7.42
CA ILE A 45 -0.20 13.28 -6.30
C ILE A 45 -1.19 12.58 -5.36
N LEU A 46 -2.25 11.98 -5.89
CA LEU A 46 -3.22 11.23 -5.07
C LEU A 46 -2.56 10.05 -4.33
N GLY A 47 -1.70 9.29 -5.01
CA GLY A 47 -0.93 8.21 -4.41
C GLY A 47 -0.05 8.68 -3.25
N LEU A 48 0.68 9.79 -3.46
CA LEU A 48 1.52 10.39 -2.41
C LEU A 48 0.70 10.85 -1.21
N THR A 49 -0.48 11.45 -1.43
CA THR A 49 -1.36 11.81 -0.31
C THR A 49 -1.83 10.59 0.49
N GLY A 50 -2.08 9.46 -0.18
CA GLY A 50 -2.42 8.19 0.47
C GLY A 50 -1.29 7.66 1.36
N ILE A 51 -0.05 7.74 0.89
CA ILE A 51 1.14 7.36 1.67
C ILE A 51 1.25 8.23 2.94
N ILE A 52 1.09 9.55 2.80
CA ILE A 52 1.16 10.50 3.93
C ILE A 52 0.06 10.20 4.96
N LEU A 53 -1.17 9.93 4.51
CA LEU A 53 -2.30 9.56 5.39
C LEU A 53 -2.05 8.22 6.11
N GLY A 54 -1.50 7.23 5.40
CA GLY A 54 -1.11 5.95 5.99
C GLY A 54 -0.02 6.11 7.05
N ALA A 55 1.01 6.91 6.75
CA ALA A 55 2.08 7.26 7.67
C ALA A 55 1.54 7.90 8.95
N TRP A 56 0.67 8.90 8.78
CA TRP A 56 0.02 9.58 9.89
C TRP A 56 -0.75 8.61 10.78
N TYR A 57 -1.59 7.76 10.19
CA TYR A 57 -2.42 6.81 10.93
C TYR A 57 -1.56 5.81 11.72
N THR A 58 -0.55 5.22 11.09
CA THR A 58 0.31 4.23 11.75
C THR A 58 1.14 4.88 12.87
N LEU A 59 1.68 6.08 12.68
CA LEU A 59 2.38 6.81 13.76
C LEU A 59 1.43 7.16 14.91
N TRP A 60 0.23 7.64 14.60
CA TRP A 60 -0.79 7.94 15.59
C TRP A 60 -1.18 6.69 16.40
N LEU A 61 -1.32 5.55 15.73
CA LEU A 61 -1.62 4.26 16.36
C LEU A 61 -0.49 3.84 17.30
N VAL A 62 0.77 3.86 16.85
CA VAL A 62 1.93 3.49 17.67
C VAL A 62 2.03 4.40 18.90
N GLN A 63 1.84 5.71 18.71
CA GLN A 63 1.84 6.67 19.81
C GLN A 63 0.71 6.36 20.81
N ARG A 64 -0.51 6.09 20.34
CA ARG A 64 -1.65 5.81 21.22
C ARG A 64 -1.52 4.48 21.96
N THR A 65 -0.93 3.47 21.34
CA THR A 65 -0.76 2.12 21.93
C THR A 65 0.31 2.09 23.01
N PHE A 66 1.48 2.73 22.81
CA PHE A 66 2.58 2.68 23.80
C PHE A 66 2.73 3.92 24.68
N PHE A 67 2.31 5.10 24.19
CA PHE A 67 2.42 6.37 24.92
C PHE A 67 1.08 6.87 25.45
N GLY A 68 -0.03 6.17 25.17
CA GLY A 68 -1.30 6.39 25.83
C GLY A 68 -1.27 6.03 27.31
N ARG A 69 -2.07 6.72 28.13
CA ARG A 69 -2.28 6.33 29.53
C ARG A 69 -2.80 4.89 29.54
N LEU A 70 -2.09 4.01 30.25
CA LEU A 70 -2.51 2.63 30.49
C LEU A 70 -3.91 2.67 31.10
N ARG A 71 -4.94 2.43 30.28
CA ARG A 71 -6.28 2.15 30.75
C ARG A 71 -6.28 0.67 31.06
N GLU A 72 -5.54 0.31 32.12
CA GLU A 72 -5.75 -0.97 32.76
C GLU A 72 -7.25 -1.02 33.07
N PRO A 73 -8.01 -2.03 32.64
CA PRO A 73 -9.29 -2.28 33.26
C PRO A 73 -8.95 -2.53 34.74
N VAL A 74 -9.16 -1.50 35.56
CA VAL A 74 -9.29 -1.68 37.01
C VAL A 74 -10.22 -2.86 37.16
N ALA A 75 -9.74 -3.86 37.90
CA ALA A 75 -10.37 -5.13 38.13
C ALA A 75 -11.85 -4.96 38.54
N GLU A 76 -12.75 -4.87 37.56
CA GLU A 76 -14.17 -4.83 37.80
C GLU A 76 -14.88 -5.83 36.87
N ARG A 77 -14.98 -7.03 37.45
CA ARG A 77 -16.28 -7.66 37.72
C ARG A 77 -16.92 -8.54 36.64
N HIS A 78 -16.14 -9.21 35.78
CA HIS A 78 -16.68 -10.33 34.99
C HIS A 78 -15.71 -11.51 34.91
N GLY A 79 -15.78 -12.40 35.91
CA GLY A 79 -15.86 -13.87 35.77
C GLY A 79 -14.88 -14.70 34.93
N HIS A 80 -13.86 -14.14 34.28
CA HIS A 80 -12.86 -14.91 33.53
C HIS A 80 -11.45 -14.49 33.94
N GLY A 81 -10.67 -15.49 34.35
CA GLY A 81 -9.31 -15.48 34.91
C GLY A 81 -8.48 -14.20 34.77
N GLU A 82 -7.95 -13.77 35.91
CA GLU A 82 -6.67 -13.07 36.09
C GLU A 82 -6.05 -12.52 34.79
N HIS A 83 -6.43 -11.30 34.39
CA HIS A 83 -5.71 -10.56 33.35
C HIS A 83 -4.37 -10.11 33.95
N ALA A 84 -3.41 -11.02 33.99
CA ALA A 84 -2.04 -10.75 34.39
C ALA A 84 -1.50 -9.55 33.59
N ALA A 85 -0.77 -8.67 34.26
CA ALA A 85 -0.09 -7.55 33.60
C ALA A 85 0.68 -8.08 32.37
N PRO A 86 0.61 -7.42 31.21
CA PRO A 86 1.32 -7.88 30.02
C PRO A 86 2.80 -8.07 30.34
N ALA A 87 3.28 -9.32 30.28
CA ALA A 87 4.70 -9.63 30.38
C ALA A 87 5.38 -9.30 29.04
N ASP A 88 6.62 -8.80 29.10
CA ASP A 88 7.39 -8.49 27.89
C ASP A 88 7.74 -9.77 27.10
N LEU A 89 8.18 -9.59 25.85
CA LEU A 89 8.40 -10.68 24.90
C LEU A 89 9.22 -11.82 25.50
N ASN A 90 8.68 -13.03 25.42
CA ASN A 90 9.38 -14.23 25.81
C ASN A 90 10.42 -14.61 24.74
N PHE A 91 11.47 -15.35 25.12
CA PHE A 91 12.56 -15.75 24.21
C PHE A 91 12.07 -16.49 22.96
N ARG A 92 11.00 -17.28 23.09
CA ARG A 92 10.35 -17.98 21.97
C ARG A 92 9.68 -17.02 20.98
N GLU A 93 9.06 -15.96 21.48
CA GLU A 93 8.40 -14.93 20.66
C GLU A 93 9.45 -14.08 19.95
N MET A 94 10.54 -13.74 20.65
CA MET A 94 11.70 -13.09 20.06
C MET A 94 12.32 -13.92 18.94
N ALA A 95 12.48 -15.23 19.13
CA ALA A 95 13.02 -16.12 18.12
C ALA A 95 12.14 -16.20 16.86
N ALA A 96 10.82 -16.04 17.01
CA ALA A 96 9.89 -15.96 15.88
C ALA A 96 9.92 -14.58 15.18
N LEU A 97 10.11 -13.49 15.93
CA LEU A 97 10.18 -12.13 15.38
C LEU A 97 11.52 -11.81 14.72
N ALA A 98 12.62 -12.32 15.27
CA ALA A 98 13.98 -12.07 14.80
C ALA A 98 14.17 -12.31 13.28
N PRO A 99 13.76 -13.45 12.69
CA PRO A 99 13.93 -13.66 11.25
C PRO A 99 13.13 -12.67 10.41
N ILE A 100 11.95 -12.24 10.89
CA ILE A 100 11.12 -11.24 10.20
C ILE A 100 11.83 -9.88 10.21
N LEU A 101 12.36 -9.46 11.36
CA LEU A 101 13.12 -8.22 11.47
C LEU A 101 14.35 -8.24 10.57
N VAL A 102 15.10 -9.34 10.53
CA VAL A 102 16.25 -9.49 9.62
C VAL A 102 15.83 -9.35 8.16
N LEU A 103 14.72 -9.96 7.75
CA LEU A 103 14.19 -9.84 6.39
C LEU A 103 13.77 -8.40 6.06
N ILE A 104 13.18 -7.67 7.01
CA ILE A 104 12.81 -6.25 6.84
C ILE A 104 14.04 -5.42 6.46
N PHE A 105 15.15 -5.58 7.21
CA PHE A 105 16.38 -4.84 6.95
C PHE A 105 17.09 -5.32 5.70
N TRP A 106 17.12 -6.64 5.45
CA TRP A 106 17.76 -7.21 4.26
C TRP A 106 17.12 -6.64 2.98
N ILE A 107 15.79 -6.76 2.86
CA ILE A 107 15.07 -6.30 1.67
C ILE A 107 15.19 -4.77 1.53
N GLY A 108 15.17 -4.04 2.65
CA GLY A 108 15.30 -2.58 2.64
C GLY A 108 16.68 -2.06 2.21
N LEU A 109 17.76 -2.74 2.61
CA LEU A 109 19.13 -2.36 2.26
C LEU A 109 19.55 -2.85 0.87
N TYR A 110 19.05 -4.01 0.43
CA TYR A 110 19.36 -4.61 -0.87
C TYR A 110 18.09 -4.90 -1.69
N PRO A 111 17.35 -3.86 -2.13
CA PRO A 111 16.16 -4.04 -2.97
C PRO A 111 16.50 -4.59 -4.36
N ASP A 112 17.67 -4.25 -4.91
CA ASP A 112 18.10 -4.64 -6.26
C ASP A 112 18.12 -6.16 -6.44
N TYR A 113 18.46 -6.91 -5.39
CA TYR A 113 18.46 -8.37 -5.43
C TYR A 113 17.11 -8.95 -5.84
N PHE A 114 16.00 -8.32 -5.40
CA PHE A 114 14.65 -8.75 -5.73
C PHE A 114 14.18 -8.14 -7.06
N THR A 115 14.40 -6.84 -7.25
CA THR A 115 13.93 -6.12 -8.43
C THR A 115 14.52 -6.66 -9.73
N SER A 116 15.83 -6.97 -9.76
CA SER A 116 16.47 -7.53 -10.97
C SER A 116 15.94 -8.91 -11.35
N ARG A 117 15.42 -9.69 -10.39
CA ARG A 117 14.80 -10.99 -10.66
C ARG A 117 13.38 -10.88 -11.18
N MET A 118 12.67 -9.80 -10.82
CA MET A 118 11.33 -9.50 -11.32
C MET A 118 11.34 -8.87 -12.71
N GLN A 119 12.39 -8.11 -13.04
CA GLN A 119 12.54 -7.35 -14.26
C GLN A 119 12.19 -8.09 -15.57
N PRO A 120 12.71 -9.32 -15.85
CA PRO A 120 12.38 -10.01 -17.09
C PRO A 120 10.88 -10.35 -17.22
N SER A 121 10.23 -10.71 -16.12
CA SER A 121 8.79 -10.99 -16.09
C SER A 121 7.97 -9.70 -16.26
N VAL A 122 8.39 -8.61 -15.61
CA VAL A 122 7.74 -7.29 -15.74
C VAL A 122 7.87 -6.78 -17.17
N ASP A 123 9.04 -6.91 -17.81
CA ASP A 123 9.26 -6.49 -19.20
C ASP A 123 8.33 -7.23 -20.17
N HIS A 124 8.07 -8.51 -19.92
CA HIS A 124 7.13 -9.29 -20.74
C HIS A 124 5.70 -8.77 -20.61
N VAL A 125 5.26 -8.44 -19.39
CA VAL A 125 3.93 -7.87 -19.11
C VAL A 125 3.80 -6.49 -19.74
N VAL A 126 4.80 -5.62 -19.57
CA VAL A 126 4.81 -4.27 -20.15
C VAL A 126 4.74 -4.34 -21.67
N LYS A 127 5.56 -5.16 -22.33
CA LYS A 127 5.51 -5.34 -23.79
C LYS A 127 4.14 -5.80 -24.30
N THR A 128 3.46 -6.66 -23.54
CA THR A 128 2.12 -7.15 -23.87
C THR A 128 1.08 -6.03 -23.73
N LEU A 129 1.11 -5.28 -22.63
CA LEU A 129 0.23 -4.13 -22.41
C LEU A 129 0.46 -3.01 -23.44
N SER A 130 1.72 -2.67 -23.73
CA SER A 130 2.05 -1.62 -24.71
C SER A 130 1.58 -1.94 -26.12
N ARG A 131 1.42 -3.22 -26.48
CA ARG A 131 0.83 -3.65 -27.76
C ARG A 131 -0.69 -3.55 -27.74
N ALA A 132 -1.33 -3.82 -26.61
CA ALA A 132 -2.77 -3.75 -26.44
C ALA A 132 -3.30 -2.32 -26.27
N HIS A 133 -2.53 -1.42 -25.65
CA HIS A 133 -2.92 -0.04 -25.39
C HIS A 133 -3.29 0.78 -26.64
N PRO A 134 -2.48 0.82 -27.73
CA PRO A 134 -2.87 1.53 -28.95
C PRO A 134 -4.09 0.90 -29.63
N ALA A 135 -4.27 -0.43 -29.53
CA ALA A 135 -5.44 -1.10 -30.08
C ALA A 135 -6.74 -0.77 -29.30
N ALA A 136 -6.66 -0.71 -27.97
CA ALA A 136 -7.79 -0.36 -27.11
C ALA A 136 -8.19 1.12 -27.21
N VAL A 137 -7.21 2.02 -27.33
CA VAL A 137 -7.45 3.46 -27.55
C VAL A 137 -8.03 3.69 -28.95
N ALA A 138 -7.46 3.09 -30.00
CA ALA A 138 -8.00 3.19 -31.36
C ALA A 138 -9.40 2.57 -31.51
N ALA A 139 -9.70 1.49 -30.77
CA ALA A 139 -11.04 0.91 -30.75
C ALA A 139 -12.07 1.80 -30.03
N ARG A 140 -11.68 2.46 -28.94
CA ARG A 140 -12.53 3.46 -28.26
C ARG A 140 -12.77 4.69 -29.13
N GLU A 141 -11.74 5.18 -29.80
CA GLU A 141 -11.82 6.33 -30.71
C GLU A 141 -12.75 6.02 -31.89
N LYS A 142 -12.59 4.86 -32.54
CA LYS A 142 -13.52 4.40 -33.59
C LYS A 142 -14.96 4.23 -33.09
N ALA A 143 -15.16 3.73 -31.88
CA ALA A 143 -16.50 3.58 -31.30
C ALA A 143 -17.16 4.94 -31.01
N VAL A 144 -16.38 5.93 -30.54
CA VAL A 144 -16.87 7.31 -30.30
C VAL A 144 -17.19 8.00 -31.63
N ASP A 145 -16.33 7.87 -32.64
CA ASP A 145 -16.59 8.40 -33.99
C ASP A 145 -17.83 7.75 -34.62
N GLN A 146 -18.01 6.43 -34.49
CA GLN A 146 -19.22 5.77 -34.98
C GLN A 146 -20.50 6.23 -34.27
N ILE A 147 -20.41 6.52 -32.97
CA ILE A 147 -21.55 7.07 -32.20
C ILE A 147 -21.84 8.52 -32.63
N ALA A 148 -20.82 9.33 -32.87
CA ALA A 148 -20.96 10.70 -33.37
C ALA A 148 -21.58 10.72 -34.78
N VAL A 149 -21.07 9.89 -35.71
CA VAL A 149 -21.58 9.76 -37.08
C VAL A 149 -23.04 9.27 -37.11
N ASN A 150 -23.40 8.29 -36.28
CA ASN A 150 -24.80 7.83 -36.17
C ASN A 150 -25.73 8.88 -35.55
N THR A 151 -25.21 9.78 -34.73
CA THR A 151 -25.98 10.87 -34.12
C THR A 151 -26.22 12.01 -35.13
N GLU A 152 -25.23 12.30 -35.98
CA GLU A 152 -25.33 13.30 -37.07
C GLU A 152 -26.13 12.83 -38.28
N GLN A 153 -26.28 11.51 -38.52
CA GLN A 153 -27.17 10.95 -39.55
C GLN A 153 -28.64 10.84 -39.10
N ARG A 154 -28.97 11.22 -37.86
CA ARG A 154 -30.33 11.26 -37.31
C ARG A 154 -31.05 12.63 -37.36
N PRO A 155 -30.95 13.48 -38.42
CA PRO A 155 -31.92 14.55 -38.63
C PRO A 155 -32.79 14.19 -39.84
N SER A 156 -33.90 13.46 -39.62
CA SER A 156 -35.17 13.53 -40.41
C SER A 156 -36.09 12.31 -40.31
N ALA A 157 -35.64 11.14 -39.85
CA ALA A 157 -36.53 9.95 -39.80
C ALA A 157 -37.53 9.92 -38.62
N VAL A 158 -37.53 10.95 -37.76
CA VAL A 158 -38.57 11.19 -36.75
C VAL A 158 -39.30 12.51 -37.04
N ALA A 159 -39.37 12.91 -38.32
CA ALA A 159 -40.43 13.80 -38.75
C ALA A 159 -41.69 12.95 -38.99
N SER A 160 -42.85 13.46 -38.58
CA SER A 160 -44.12 13.09 -39.21
C SER A 160 -44.63 11.65 -38.96
N LYS A 161 -45.02 11.39 -37.71
CA LYS A 161 -46.17 10.53 -37.39
C LYS A 161 -46.69 10.98 -36.02
N ASP A 162 -47.50 12.03 -36.05
CA ASP A 162 -48.74 12.24 -35.29
C ASP A 162 -49.22 13.69 -35.52
#